data_AF-A0A7W3IVE6-F1
#
_entry.id   AF-A0A7W3IVE6-F1
#
_cell.length_a   1.000
_cell.length_b   1.000
_cell.length_c   1.000
_cell.angle_alpha   90.00
_cell.angle_beta   90.00
_cell.angle_gamma   90.00
#
_symmetry.space_group_name_H-M   'P 1'
#
loop_
_entity.id
_entity.type
_entity.pdbx_description
1 polymer ?
#
loop_
_entity_poly.entity_id
_entity_poly.type
_entity_poly.pdbx_seq_one_letter_code
_entity_poly.pdbx_strand_id
1 'polypeptide(L)'
;MITVDMAYEVAVAHKVCVRPLIRRVIDQETGTESKVALPCGSTREDVCPSCADKARRLRMQQCAEGWHRTDEPERQPNRDPSFADTGEGEAGSEYSAAAGDRRVRSTRRRQDAADLPRVPVEDRTVGRTFESPDGKVYRPSMFLTLTLPSYGRVKPNGAPLDPARYDYRRAALDALHFPRLVDRFWQNLRRCAGYRVQYFAAVEPQKRLAPHLHAAVRGAIPRAVIRQVVSATYLQLWWPRFDRPMYVHRTPVWSGDGYCDPDTGLMLPTWHEALDQLDQADDPDDGRSGLGASHVMRFGRQLDLAGIIAPSEDADRAVRYLTKYLAKSVAGTFAHPGNADKLDDGDRFDADYVAHIDRLHAELRYLPCSEHCANWLRFGVQPKHPGPGLRPGECGSKAHDREHLGLGGRRVLVSRQWSGKTLREHRGDRAAVVREALLESGIVAPEIERLAASVTMPDGTPRYVWTDTLADPTTYAMVIKGSVVERSIWRAQYEPAKQARAAGQSRSATGSDPDVPDG
;
A
#
# COMPACT_ATOMS: atom_id res chain seq x y z
N MET A 1 -26.66 -1.13 -32.43
CA MET A 1 -26.84 -1.23 -30.96
C MET A 1 -25.46 -1.42 -30.36
N ILE A 2 -25.03 -0.63 -29.38
CA ILE A 2 -23.73 -0.82 -28.72
C ILE A 2 -23.90 -1.96 -27.71
N THR A 3 -23.14 -3.04 -27.84
CA THR A 3 -23.14 -4.13 -26.87
C THR A 3 -22.37 -3.73 -25.61
N VAL A 4 -22.53 -4.48 -24.52
CA VAL A 4 -21.79 -4.26 -23.27
C VAL A 4 -20.27 -4.35 -23.52
N ASP A 5 -19.84 -5.30 -24.35
CA ASP A 5 -18.42 -5.49 -24.69
C ASP A 5 -17.86 -4.32 -25.49
N MET A 6 -18.60 -3.83 -26.50
CA MET A 6 -18.21 -2.62 -27.24
C MET A 6 -18.14 -1.39 -26.32
N ALA A 7 -19.10 -1.25 -25.39
CA ALA A 7 -19.08 -0.16 -24.42
C ALA A 7 -17.86 -0.26 -23.49
N TYR A 8 -17.49 -1.48 -23.08
CA TYR A 8 -16.30 -1.74 -22.28
C TYR A 8 -15.02 -1.35 -23.04
N GLU A 9 -14.82 -1.84 -24.26
CA GLU A 9 -13.63 -1.56 -25.07
C GLU A 9 -13.44 -0.06 -25.33
N VAL A 10 -14.52 0.62 -25.72
CA VAL A 10 -14.50 2.07 -25.95
C VAL A 10 -14.19 2.84 -24.66
N ALA A 11 -14.76 2.42 -23.52
CA ALA A 11 -14.44 3.04 -22.24
C ALA A 11 -12.96 2.88 -21.88
N VAL A 12 -12.35 1.71 -22.10
CA VAL A 12 -10.92 1.49 -21.89
C VAL A 12 -10.08 2.40 -22.80
N ALA A 13 -10.40 2.47 -24.10
CA ALA A 13 -9.69 3.30 -25.08
C ALA A 13 -9.70 4.79 -24.70
N HIS A 14 -10.84 5.29 -24.19
CA HIS A 14 -10.99 6.69 -23.78
C HIS A 14 -10.59 6.96 -22.31
N LYS A 15 -10.10 5.94 -21.58
CA LYS A 15 -9.76 6.02 -20.15
C LYS A 15 -10.95 6.45 -19.26
N VAL A 16 -12.14 5.96 -19.60
CA VAL A 16 -13.39 6.09 -18.83
C VAL A 16 -13.59 4.86 -17.95
N CYS A 17 -14.25 5.02 -16.80
CA CYS A 17 -14.52 3.91 -15.90
C CYS A 17 -15.41 2.86 -16.58
N VAL A 18 -15.00 1.60 -16.55
CA VAL A 18 -15.72 0.44 -17.15
C VAL A 18 -16.76 -0.19 -16.21
N ARG A 19 -16.92 0.33 -14.99
CA ARG A 19 -17.86 -0.18 -13.99
C ARG A 19 -18.38 0.95 -13.09
N PRO A 20 -18.89 2.05 -13.67
CA PRO A 20 -19.32 3.18 -12.87
C PRO A 20 -20.47 2.78 -11.96
N LEU A 21 -20.52 3.38 -10.78
CA LEU A 21 -21.73 3.38 -9.96
C LEU A 21 -22.70 4.34 -10.61
N ILE A 22 -23.77 3.81 -11.20
CA ILE A 22 -24.80 4.61 -11.85
C ILE A 22 -25.78 5.03 -10.77
N ARG A 23 -25.93 6.34 -10.59
CA ARG A 23 -26.87 6.93 -9.64
C ARG A 23 -27.85 7.81 -10.40
N ARG A 24 -29.08 7.83 -9.93
CA ARG A 24 -30.10 8.77 -10.38
C ARG A 24 -30.06 9.99 -9.46
N VAL A 25 -30.10 11.17 -10.05
CA VAL A 25 -30.20 12.45 -9.33
C VAL A 25 -31.44 13.19 -9.83
N ILE A 26 -32.23 13.71 -8.90
CA ILE A 26 -33.37 14.57 -9.19
C ILE A 26 -33.00 15.98 -8.70
N ASP A 27 -33.09 16.96 -9.59
CA ASP A 27 -33.12 18.37 -9.22
C ASP A 27 -34.54 18.71 -8.77
N GLN A 28 -34.75 18.91 -7.47
CA GLN A 28 -36.06 19.21 -6.89
C GLN A 28 -36.60 20.58 -7.30
N GLU A 29 -35.74 21.50 -7.70
CA GLU A 29 -36.15 22.84 -8.14
C GLU A 29 -36.76 22.80 -9.55
N THR A 30 -36.16 22.01 -10.46
CA THR A 30 -36.61 21.94 -11.87
C THR A 30 -37.44 20.70 -12.18
N GLY A 31 -37.48 19.72 -11.28
CA GLY A 31 -38.03 18.39 -11.54
C GLY A 31 -37.19 17.54 -12.50
N THR A 32 -36.02 18.03 -12.94
CA THR A 32 -35.18 17.35 -13.93
C THR A 32 -34.53 16.11 -13.32
N GLU A 33 -34.68 14.99 -14.01
CA GLU A 33 -34.00 13.75 -13.67
C GLU A 33 -32.76 13.56 -14.54
N SER A 34 -31.66 13.13 -13.94
CA SER A 34 -30.43 12.75 -14.65
C SER A 34 -29.82 11.48 -14.09
N LYS A 35 -29.15 10.71 -14.95
CA LYS A 35 -28.34 9.55 -14.57
C LYS A 35 -26.87 9.96 -14.60
N VAL A 36 -26.17 9.80 -13.48
CA VAL A 36 -24.76 10.18 -13.32
C VAL A 36 -23.92 8.93 -13.11
N ALA A 37 -22.82 8.81 -13.87
CA ALA A 37 -21.82 7.78 -13.69
C ALA A 37 -20.73 8.25 -12.71
N LEU A 38 -20.69 7.64 -11.53
CA LEU A 38 -19.59 7.84 -10.58
C LEU A 38 -18.50 6.80 -10.83
N PRO A 39 -17.22 7.20 -10.95
CA PRO A 39 -16.13 6.25 -11.17
C PRO A 39 -16.01 5.28 -9.98
N CYS A 40 -15.78 3.99 -10.26
CA CYS A 40 -15.73 2.95 -9.23
C CYS A 40 -14.60 3.09 -8.21
N GLY A 41 -13.58 3.90 -8.50
CA GLY A 41 -12.42 4.10 -7.61
C GLY A 41 -11.50 2.88 -7.46
N SER A 42 -11.73 1.80 -8.19
CA SER A 42 -10.87 0.61 -8.14
C SER A 42 -9.42 0.97 -8.45
N THR A 43 -8.51 0.54 -7.59
CA THR A 43 -7.06 0.64 -7.81
C THR A 43 -6.51 -0.55 -8.58
N ARG A 44 -7.36 -1.48 -9.00
CA ARG A 44 -7.01 -2.76 -9.62
C ARG A 44 -7.22 -2.73 -11.13
N GLU A 45 -6.17 -3.00 -11.88
CA GLU A 45 -6.16 -2.89 -13.35
C GLU A 45 -7.05 -3.95 -14.00
N ASP A 46 -7.03 -5.17 -13.48
CA ASP A 46 -7.90 -6.30 -13.83
C ASP A 46 -9.39 -6.02 -13.56
N VAL A 47 -9.69 -5.15 -12.59
CA VAL A 47 -11.07 -4.77 -12.24
C VAL A 47 -11.54 -3.53 -13.01
N CYS A 48 -10.67 -2.53 -13.20
CA CYS A 48 -10.96 -1.32 -13.95
C CYS A 48 -9.65 -0.60 -14.34
N PRO A 49 -9.14 -0.78 -15.56
CA PRO A 49 -7.84 -0.23 -15.97
C PRO A 49 -7.82 1.30 -15.94
N SER A 50 -8.94 1.95 -16.29
CA SER A 50 -9.05 3.42 -16.29
C SER A 50 -8.98 4.05 -14.90
N CYS A 51 -9.65 3.45 -13.90
CA CYS A 51 -9.58 3.96 -12.52
C CYS A 51 -8.24 3.65 -11.88
N ALA A 52 -7.67 2.48 -12.17
CA ALA A 52 -6.35 2.09 -11.69
C ALA A 52 -5.24 3.02 -12.24
N ASP A 53 -5.26 3.36 -13.53
CA ASP A 53 -4.34 4.35 -14.12
C ASP A 53 -4.47 5.73 -13.45
N LYS A 54 -5.71 6.20 -13.21
CA LYS A 54 -5.95 7.46 -12.50
C LYS A 54 -5.36 7.44 -11.09
N ALA A 55 -5.57 6.36 -10.34
CA ALA A 55 -5.01 6.18 -9.01
C ALA A 55 -3.47 6.10 -9.03
N ARG A 56 -2.90 5.40 -10.02
CA ARG A 56 -1.45 5.29 -10.23
C ARG A 56 -0.82 6.65 -10.50
N ARG A 57 -1.38 7.45 -11.41
CA ARG A 57 -0.89 8.81 -11.71
C ARG A 57 -0.95 9.74 -10.50
N LEU A 58 -2.00 9.64 -9.68
CA LEU A 58 -2.10 10.39 -8.43
C LEU A 58 -0.97 10.02 -7.46
N ARG A 59 -0.63 8.73 -7.36
CA ARG A 59 0.50 8.25 -6.55
C ARG A 59 1.86 8.66 -7.12
N MET A 60 2.01 8.72 -8.45
CA MET A 60 3.23 9.23 -9.08
C MET A 60 3.49 10.69 -8.69
N GLN A 61 2.45 11.53 -8.74
CA GLN A 61 2.54 12.91 -8.30
C GLN A 61 2.91 13.01 -6.81
N GLN A 62 2.21 12.26 -5.95
CA GLN A 62 2.53 12.23 -4.52
C GLN A 62 4.00 11.83 -4.26
N CYS A 63 4.50 10.83 -4.99
CA CYS A 63 5.89 10.39 -4.89
C CYS A 63 6.84 11.52 -5.31
N ALA A 64 6.62 12.11 -6.48
CA ALA A 64 7.46 13.17 -7.04
C ALA A 64 7.51 14.42 -6.16
N GLU A 65 6.36 14.91 -5.68
CA GLU A 65 6.27 16.12 -4.85
C GLU A 65 7.04 16.01 -3.52
N GLY A 66 7.17 14.80 -2.96
CA GLY A 66 7.85 14.62 -1.68
C GLY A 66 9.33 14.24 -1.77
N TRP A 67 9.83 13.69 -2.87
CA TRP A 67 11.12 13.00 -2.85
C TRP A 67 12.33 13.94 -2.71
N HIS A 68 12.37 15.00 -3.51
CA HIS A 68 13.49 15.93 -3.56
C HIS A 68 13.10 17.32 -3.02
N ARG A 69 12.11 17.35 -2.13
CA ARG A 69 11.57 18.58 -1.56
C ARG A 69 12.67 19.40 -0.88
N THR A 70 12.63 20.72 -1.08
CA THR A 70 13.65 21.63 -0.58
C THR A 70 13.29 22.33 0.75
N ASP A 71 12.03 22.28 1.13
CA ASP A 71 11.43 22.92 2.28
C ASP A 71 10.76 21.91 3.21
N GLU A 72 10.64 22.24 4.50
CA GLU A 72 9.94 21.40 5.46
C GLU A 72 8.43 21.43 5.18
N PRO A 73 7.76 20.28 5.04
CA PRO A 73 6.32 20.25 4.85
C PRO A 73 5.62 20.75 6.11
N GLU A 74 4.52 21.49 5.92
CA GLU A 74 3.70 21.98 7.02
C GLU A 74 3.31 20.84 7.98
N ARG A 75 3.54 21.07 9.27
CA ARG A 75 3.12 20.16 10.32
C ARG A 75 1.65 20.41 10.61
N GLN A 76 0.82 19.40 10.42
CA GLN A 76 -0.57 19.46 10.87
C GLN A 76 -0.63 19.07 12.36
N PRO A 77 -0.94 20.01 13.29
CA PRO A 77 -0.82 19.78 14.74
C PRO A 77 -1.78 18.70 15.28
N ASN A 78 -2.93 18.48 14.63
CA ASN A 78 -3.87 17.41 15.00
C ASN A 78 -3.50 16.02 14.43
N ARG A 79 -2.32 15.88 13.83
CA ARG A 79 -1.74 14.61 13.37
C ARG A 79 -0.51 14.30 14.19
N ASP A 80 -0.73 14.03 15.47
CA ASP A 80 0.28 13.79 16.49
C ASP A 80 1.35 12.76 16.02
N PRO A 81 2.67 13.00 16.25
CA PRO A 81 3.75 12.17 15.74
C PRO A 81 4.08 11.01 16.69
N SER A 82 3.07 10.43 17.36
CA SER A 82 3.29 9.21 18.11
C SER A 82 3.90 8.17 17.16
N PHE A 83 4.95 7.50 17.61
CA PHE A 83 5.96 6.79 16.84
C PHE A 83 5.47 5.58 16.01
N ALA A 84 4.17 5.51 15.73
CA ALA A 84 3.53 4.63 14.76
C ALA A 84 3.09 5.46 13.54
N ASP A 85 3.90 5.43 12.49
CA ASP A 85 3.54 5.87 11.13
C ASP A 85 2.58 4.84 10.50
N THR A 86 1.54 4.43 11.23
CA THR A 86 0.41 3.68 10.69
C THR A 86 -0.54 4.72 10.11
N GLY A 87 -0.55 4.82 8.78
CA GLY A 87 -1.48 5.71 8.07
C GLY A 87 -2.92 5.34 8.40
N GLU A 88 -3.74 6.34 8.71
CA GLU A 88 -5.18 6.26 9.00
C GLU A 88 -5.90 5.25 8.10
N GLY A 89 -6.36 4.13 8.70
CA GLY A 89 -7.27 3.12 8.13
C GLY A 89 -6.80 1.69 8.40
N GLU A 90 -7.55 1.05 9.31
CA GLU A 90 -7.53 -0.34 9.82
C GLU A 90 -6.56 -0.66 10.98
N ALA A 91 -7.17 -0.87 12.15
CA ALA A 91 -6.74 -1.71 13.25
C ALA A 91 -5.22 -1.80 13.46
N GLY A 92 -4.62 -0.66 13.77
CA GLY A 92 -3.54 -0.71 14.75
C GLY A 92 -4.12 -1.37 15.99
N SER A 93 -3.45 -2.38 16.53
CA SER A 93 -3.76 -2.87 17.87
C SER A 93 -3.86 -1.65 18.78
N GLU A 94 -5.08 -1.31 19.20
CA GLU A 94 -5.28 -0.41 20.31
C GLU A 94 -4.55 -1.07 21.48
N TYR A 95 -3.32 -0.60 21.74
CA TYR A 95 -2.81 -0.60 23.08
C TYR A 95 -3.77 0.32 23.82
N SER A 96 -4.81 -0.27 24.40
CA SER A 96 -5.76 0.50 25.17
C SER A 96 -4.96 1.22 26.25
N ALA A 97 -5.12 2.54 26.30
CA ALA A 97 -4.79 3.33 27.46
C ALA A 97 -5.89 3.14 28.53
N ALA A 98 -6.36 1.90 28.71
CA ALA A 98 -6.99 1.51 29.95
C ALA A 98 -5.85 1.18 30.90
N ALA A 99 -5.90 1.72 32.12
CA ALA A 99 -4.91 1.52 33.17
C ALA A 99 -4.91 0.07 33.70
N GLY A 100 -4.60 -0.89 32.81
CA GLY A 100 -4.25 -2.26 33.12
C GLY A 100 -2.75 -2.43 32.94
N ASP A 101 -2.14 -3.17 33.86
CA ASP A 101 -0.69 -3.38 33.93
C ASP A 101 -0.14 -3.82 32.57
N ARG A 102 0.64 -2.95 31.91
CA ARG A 102 1.15 -3.22 30.57
C ARG A 102 2.15 -4.37 30.68
N ARG A 103 1.85 -5.53 30.11
CA ARG A 103 2.80 -6.68 30.08
C ARG A 103 4.11 -6.25 29.41
N VAL A 104 5.13 -5.94 30.20
CA VAL A 104 6.48 -5.61 29.74
C VAL A 104 7.31 -6.89 29.83
N ARG A 105 7.33 -7.67 28.74
CA ARG A 105 8.27 -8.79 28.62
C ARG A 105 9.66 -8.26 28.26
N SER A 106 10.67 -8.74 28.97
CA SER A 106 12.07 -8.52 28.61
C SER A 106 12.37 -9.22 27.29
N THR A 107 12.17 -8.52 26.17
CA THR A 107 12.64 -8.97 24.87
C THR A 107 14.14 -8.77 24.82
N ARG A 108 14.89 -9.65 25.52
CA ARG A 108 16.35 -9.58 25.61
C ARG A 108 16.90 -9.41 24.20
N ARG A 109 17.62 -8.30 23.98
CA ARG A 109 18.22 -7.99 22.67
C ARG A 109 19.06 -9.19 22.25
N ARG A 110 18.87 -9.67 21.02
CA ARG A 110 19.68 -10.79 20.55
C ARG A 110 21.15 -10.36 20.45
N GLN A 111 22.04 -11.17 20.98
CA GLN A 111 23.48 -10.90 20.97
C GLN A 111 24.09 -11.03 19.56
N ASP A 112 23.41 -11.73 18.64
CA ASP A 112 23.83 -11.87 17.23
C ASP A 112 23.44 -10.68 16.35
N ALA A 113 22.71 -9.69 16.88
CA ALA A 113 22.34 -8.49 16.12
C ALA A 113 23.46 -7.45 16.17
N ALA A 114 23.83 -6.92 15.00
CA ALA A 114 24.84 -5.86 14.92
C ALA A 114 24.45 -4.64 15.78
N ASP A 115 25.45 -4.02 16.40
CA ASP A 115 25.27 -2.75 17.10
C ASP A 115 24.93 -1.64 16.12
N LEU A 116 24.05 -0.74 16.53
CA LEU A 116 23.61 0.38 15.72
C LEU A 116 24.18 1.68 16.30
N PRO A 117 24.68 2.59 15.44
CA PRO A 117 25.11 3.91 15.90
C PRO A 117 23.92 4.64 16.51
N ARG A 118 24.17 5.36 17.61
CA ARG A 118 23.20 6.26 18.23
C ARG A 118 23.61 7.68 17.89
N VAL A 119 22.80 8.35 17.07
CA VAL A 119 23.02 9.73 16.65
C VAL A 119 21.89 10.59 17.22
N PRO A 120 22.16 11.81 17.71
CA PRO A 120 21.09 12.76 18.05
C PRO A 120 20.14 12.94 16.87
N VAL A 121 18.82 12.90 17.15
CA VAL A 121 17.80 13.02 16.09
C VAL A 121 17.41 14.49 15.96
N GLU A 122 17.77 15.09 14.84
CA GLU A 122 17.33 16.44 14.45
C GLU A 122 15.85 16.43 14.05
N ASP A 123 15.13 17.49 14.42
CA ASP A 123 13.71 17.65 14.11
C ASP A 123 13.45 18.20 12.69
N ARG A 124 14.12 17.58 11.70
CA ARG A 124 14.01 17.89 10.27
C ARG A 124 13.60 16.66 9.47
N THR A 125 12.86 16.87 8.40
CA THR A 125 12.50 15.83 7.44
C THR A 125 13.32 15.91 6.16
N VAL A 126 13.90 17.07 5.89
CA VAL A 126 14.60 17.39 4.66
C VAL A 126 16.06 16.93 4.69
N GLY A 127 16.55 16.46 3.54
CA GLY A 127 17.92 15.99 3.36
C GLY A 127 18.95 17.12 3.34
N ARG A 128 20.19 16.81 3.71
CA ARG A 128 21.31 17.75 3.64
C ARG A 128 21.63 18.14 2.20
N THR A 129 22.10 19.36 2.01
CA THR A 129 22.70 19.83 0.76
C THR A 129 24.20 19.54 0.73
N PHE A 130 24.72 19.42 -0.47
CA PHE A 130 26.14 19.27 -0.77
C PHE A 130 26.49 20.27 -1.86
N GLU A 131 27.71 20.78 -1.84
CA GLU A 131 28.22 21.72 -2.83
C GLU A 131 29.32 21.03 -3.64
N SER A 132 29.28 21.15 -4.96
CA SER A 132 30.39 20.72 -5.80
C SER A 132 31.52 21.75 -5.77
N PRO A 133 32.76 21.37 -6.17
CA PRO A 133 33.84 22.34 -6.35
C PRO A 133 33.48 23.53 -7.26
N ASP A 134 32.54 23.33 -8.18
CA ASP A 134 32.02 24.36 -9.09
C ASP A 134 30.92 25.25 -8.47
N GLY A 135 30.68 25.16 -7.15
CA GLY A 135 29.66 25.93 -6.42
C GLY A 135 28.22 25.45 -6.62
N LYS A 136 28.00 24.32 -7.31
CA LYS A 136 26.65 23.80 -7.55
C LYS A 136 26.12 23.09 -6.32
N VAL A 137 25.03 23.60 -5.76
CA VAL A 137 24.33 22.98 -4.63
C VAL A 137 23.40 21.87 -5.13
N TYR A 138 23.54 20.67 -4.59
CA TYR A 138 22.66 19.53 -4.86
C TYR A 138 22.13 18.90 -3.57
N ARG A 139 20.92 18.34 -3.64
CA ARG A 139 20.25 17.65 -2.53
C ARG A 139 19.95 16.20 -2.92
N PRO A 140 20.90 15.29 -2.71
CA PRO A 140 20.74 13.90 -3.10
C PRO A 140 19.69 13.23 -2.21
N SER A 141 18.88 12.39 -2.84
CA SER A 141 18.00 11.44 -2.17
C SER A 141 18.41 10.02 -2.56
N MET A 142 17.75 9.02 -2.00
CA MET A 142 18.11 7.63 -2.25
C MET A 142 16.95 6.81 -2.78
N PHE A 143 17.28 5.80 -3.55
CA PHE A 143 16.41 4.69 -3.87
C PHE A 143 17.01 3.42 -3.27
N LEU A 144 16.20 2.67 -2.52
CA LEU A 144 16.65 1.41 -1.92
C LEU A 144 15.67 0.27 -2.19
N THR A 145 16.22 -0.93 -2.29
CA THR A 145 15.45 -2.17 -2.39
C THR A 145 15.84 -3.13 -1.26
N LEU A 146 14.88 -3.51 -0.42
CA LEU A 146 15.06 -4.53 0.62
C LEU A 146 14.37 -5.82 0.23
N THR A 147 15.04 -6.94 0.41
CA THR A 147 14.52 -8.26 0.03
C THR A 147 14.49 -9.20 1.23
N LEU A 148 13.58 -10.16 1.19
CA LEU A 148 13.58 -11.29 2.13
C LEU A 148 14.61 -12.35 1.73
N PRO A 149 14.99 -13.26 2.64
CA PRO A 149 15.86 -14.38 2.30
C PRO A 149 15.23 -15.32 1.25
N SER A 150 16.02 -16.30 0.82
CA SER A 150 15.52 -17.42 0.01
C SER A 150 14.97 -18.52 0.92
N TYR A 151 13.93 -19.20 0.46
CA TYR A 151 13.31 -20.36 1.12
C TYR A 151 13.59 -21.69 0.39
N GLY A 152 14.47 -21.64 -0.61
CA GLY A 152 14.79 -22.76 -1.50
C GLY A 152 15.25 -22.27 -2.87
N ARG A 153 15.88 -23.16 -3.65
CA ARG A 153 16.29 -22.86 -5.03
C ARG A 153 15.06 -22.70 -5.91
N VAL A 154 15.08 -21.73 -6.81
CA VAL A 154 14.00 -21.42 -7.75
C VAL A 154 14.49 -21.46 -9.19
N LYS A 155 13.58 -21.80 -10.11
CA LYS A 155 13.76 -21.73 -11.56
C LYS A 155 13.72 -20.28 -12.05
N PRO A 156 14.09 -19.98 -13.31
CA PRO A 156 14.06 -18.62 -13.86
C PRO A 156 12.66 -17.95 -13.86
N ASN A 157 11.60 -18.76 -13.93
CA ASN A 157 10.20 -18.32 -13.83
C ASN A 157 9.81 -17.94 -12.37
N GLY A 158 10.61 -18.34 -11.36
CA GLY A 158 10.36 -18.08 -9.94
C GLY A 158 9.77 -19.25 -9.16
N ALA A 159 9.29 -20.30 -9.83
CA ALA A 159 8.80 -21.50 -9.18
C ALA A 159 9.95 -22.28 -8.51
N PRO A 160 9.71 -22.97 -7.37
CA PRO A 160 10.74 -23.79 -6.73
C PRO A 160 11.27 -24.89 -7.64
N LEU A 161 12.58 -25.11 -7.58
CA LEU A 161 13.23 -26.22 -8.27
C LEU A 161 12.76 -27.57 -7.69
N ASP A 162 12.59 -27.62 -6.37
CA ASP A 162 12.03 -28.75 -5.63
C ASP A 162 10.95 -28.21 -4.67
N PRO A 163 9.66 -28.31 -5.04
CA PRO A 163 8.56 -27.86 -4.19
C PRO A 163 8.45 -28.60 -2.85
N ALA A 164 8.94 -29.84 -2.75
CA ALA A 164 8.86 -30.62 -1.50
C ALA A 164 9.90 -30.12 -0.46
N ARG A 165 11.04 -29.58 -0.93
CA ARG A 165 12.08 -29.02 -0.07
C ARG A 165 11.98 -27.51 0.14
N TYR A 166 11.09 -26.82 -0.55
CA TYR A 166 10.88 -25.39 -0.38
C TYR A 166 10.16 -25.09 0.94
N ASP A 167 10.71 -24.18 1.74
CA ASP A 167 10.15 -23.81 3.04
C ASP A 167 8.96 -22.85 2.89
N TYR A 168 7.84 -23.38 2.43
CA TYR A 168 6.59 -22.64 2.24
C TYR A 168 6.04 -22.05 3.54
N ARG A 169 6.22 -22.76 4.65
CA ARG A 169 5.75 -22.32 5.95
C ARG A 169 6.45 -21.03 6.37
N ARG A 170 7.78 -21.00 6.29
CA ARG A 170 8.56 -19.78 6.56
C ARG A 170 8.25 -18.68 5.56
N ALA A 171 8.15 -19.02 4.27
CA ALA A 171 7.79 -18.05 3.24
C ALA A 171 6.46 -17.35 3.53
N ALA A 172 5.45 -18.11 3.96
CA ALA A 172 4.14 -17.60 4.34
C ALA A 172 4.20 -16.73 5.61
N LEU A 173 4.90 -17.17 6.66
CA LEU A 173 5.06 -16.39 7.89
C LEU A 173 5.80 -15.07 7.66
N ASP A 174 6.89 -15.13 6.90
CA ASP A 174 7.64 -13.93 6.53
C ASP A 174 6.77 -12.99 5.68
N ALA A 175 5.93 -13.51 4.77
CA ALA A 175 4.99 -12.67 4.02
C ALA A 175 3.95 -11.98 4.92
N LEU A 176 3.32 -12.73 5.83
CA LEU A 176 2.33 -12.20 6.79
C LEU A 176 2.87 -11.08 7.68
N HIS A 177 4.16 -11.15 8.02
CA HIS A 177 4.78 -10.24 8.98
C HIS A 177 5.79 -9.27 8.38
N PHE A 178 5.93 -9.27 7.05
CA PHE A 178 6.82 -8.35 6.34
C PHE A 178 6.60 -6.87 6.68
N PRO A 179 5.35 -6.34 6.76
CA PRO A 179 5.13 -4.95 7.14
C PRO A 179 5.75 -4.60 8.50
N ARG A 180 5.67 -5.51 9.47
CA ARG A 180 6.24 -5.31 10.81
C ARG A 180 7.77 -5.29 10.78
N LEU A 181 8.41 -6.06 9.90
CA LEU A 181 9.86 -5.98 9.71
C LEU A 181 10.26 -4.65 9.05
N VAL A 182 9.50 -4.18 8.07
CA VAL A 182 9.70 -2.89 7.40
C VAL A 182 9.54 -1.73 8.40
N ASP A 183 8.57 -1.78 9.31
CA ASP A 183 8.43 -0.77 10.35
C ASP A 183 9.65 -0.71 11.27
N ARG A 184 10.19 -1.86 11.67
CA ARG A 184 11.44 -1.93 12.45
C ARG A 184 12.62 -1.35 11.69
N PHE A 185 12.71 -1.59 10.38
CA PHE A 185 13.74 -0.99 9.54
C PHE A 185 13.67 0.53 9.58
N TRP A 186 12.50 1.14 9.37
CA TRP A 186 12.35 2.59 9.39
C TRP A 186 12.64 3.20 10.76
N GLN A 187 12.20 2.53 11.84
CA GLN A 187 12.53 2.95 13.21
C GLN A 187 14.04 2.97 13.45
N ASN A 188 14.74 1.90 13.06
CA ASN A 188 16.20 1.81 13.20
C ASN A 188 16.92 2.80 12.31
N LEU A 189 16.47 2.97 11.06
CA LEU A 189 17.08 3.90 10.11
C LEU A 189 16.99 5.35 10.60
N ARG A 190 15.83 5.78 11.12
CA ARG A 190 15.66 7.13 11.69
C ARG A 190 16.62 7.40 12.86
N ARG A 191 16.81 6.41 13.74
CA ARG A 191 17.75 6.49 14.87
C ARG A 191 19.21 6.59 14.42
N CYS A 192 19.58 5.85 13.37
CA CYS A 192 20.96 5.80 12.87
C CYS A 192 21.30 6.97 11.93
N ALA A 193 20.30 7.49 11.21
CA ALA A 193 20.49 8.60 10.28
C ALA A 193 20.51 9.97 10.97
N GLY A 194 19.94 10.08 12.17
CA GLY A 194 19.94 11.33 12.95
C GLY A 194 18.91 12.37 12.48
N TYR A 195 17.90 11.99 11.70
CA TYR A 195 16.80 12.88 11.30
C TYR A 195 15.51 12.09 11.05
N ARG A 196 14.38 12.80 10.90
CA ARG A 196 13.07 12.20 10.60
C ARG A 196 12.99 11.75 9.14
N VAL A 197 13.69 10.67 8.81
CA VAL A 197 13.69 10.04 7.48
C VAL A 197 12.26 9.83 6.98
N GLN A 198 11.97 10.43 5.82
CA GLN A 198 10.72 10.27 5.09
C GLN A 198 10.93 9.35 3.90
N TYR A 199 9.90 8.60 3.54
CA TYR A 199 9.92 7.70 2.41
C TYR A 199 8.57 7.64 1.67
N PHE A 200 8.66 7.27 0.41
CA PHE A 200 7.57 6.69 -0.37
C PHE A 200 8.02 5.31 -0.82
N ALA A 201 7.28 4.28 -0.45
CA ALA A 201 7.66 2.91 -0.70
C ALA A 201 6.50 2.07 -1.24
N ALA A 202 6.84 1.07 -2.03
CA ALA A 202 5.94 0.06 -2.56
C ALA A 202 6.41 -1.33 -2.14
N VAL A 203 5.45 -2.15 -1.70
CA VAL A 203 5.65 -3.57 -1.44
C VAL A 203 5.17 -4.36 -2.64
N GLU A 204 6.08 -5.16 -3.18
CA GLU A 204 5.86 -5.93 -4.39
C GLU A 204 6.35 -7.38 -4.17
N PRO A 205 5.75 -8.37 -4.83
CA PRO A 205 6.33 -9.71 -4.83
C PRO A 205 7.60 -9.72 -5.69
N GLN A 206 8.54 -10.59 -5.34
CA GLN A 206 9.57 -11.05 -6.28
C GLN A 206 9.00 -12.15 -7.18
N LYS A 207 9.73 -12.53 -8.23
CA LYS A 207 9.38 -13.72 -9.05
C LYS A 207 9.10 -14.96 -8.20
N ARG A 208 9.77 -15.13 -7.06
CA ARG A 208 9.54 -16.25 -6.12
C ARG A 208 8.43 -16.00 -5.08
N LEU A 209 7.54 -15.05 -5.34
CA LEU A 209 6.44 -14.58 -4.47
C LEU A 209 6.86 -13.94 -3.13
N ALA A 210 8.12 -14.04 -2.72
CA ALA A 210 8.63 -13.38 -1.51
C ALA A 210 8.47 -11.85 -1.62
N PRO A 211 7.87 -11.17 -0.63
CA PRO A 211 7.78 -9.72 -0.63
C PRO A 211 9.16 -9.03 -0.65
N HIS A 212 9.25 -7.94 -1.40
CA HIS A 212 10.32 -6.96 -1.31
C HIS A 212 9.76 -5.54 -1.14
N LEU A 213 10.61 -4.64 -0.67
CA LEU A 213 10.32 -3.23 -0.51
C LEU A 213 11.16 -2.45 -1.51
N HIS A 214 10.53 -1.62 -2.32
CA HIS A 214 11.18 -0.56 -3.07
C HIS A 214 10.84 0.77 -2.41
N ALA A 215 11.83 1.62 -2.14
CA ALA A 215 11.60 2.89 -1.45
C ALA A 215 12.42 4.03 -2.03
N ALA A 216 11.72 5.11 -2.36
CA ALA A 216 12.27 6.45 -2.44
C ALA A 216 12.43 6.98 -1.00
N VAL A 217 13.64 7.42 -0.66
CA VAL A 217 13.99 7.96 0.66
C VAL A 217 14.53 9.36 0.49
N ARG A 218 14.02 10.31 1.28
CA ARG A 218 14.51 11.70 1.24
C ARG A 218 15.84 11.84 1.97
N GLY A 219 16.81 12.45 1.28
CA GLY A 219 18.15 12.71 1.80
C GLY A 219 19.12 11.56 1.56
N ALA A 220 20.41 11.85 1.74
CA ALA A 220 21.49 10.88 1.59
C ALA A 220 21.96 10.35 2.94
N ILE A 221 21.94 9.02 3.06
CA ILE A 221 22.41 8.27 4.22
C ILE A 221 23.60 7.41 3.75
N PRO A 222 24.71 7.35 4.50
CA PRO A 222 25.85 6.53 4.11
C PRO A 222 25.46 5.06 3.89
N ARG A 223 25.92 4.46 2.78
CA ARG A 223 25.61 3.07 2.43
C ARG A 223 26.01 2.08 3.53
N ALA A 224 27.10 2.35 4.26
CA ALA A 224 27.55 1.56 5.40
C ALA A 224 26.50 1.54 6.52
N VAL A 225 25.91 2.69 6.86
CA VAL A 225 24.85 2.81 7.87
C VAL A 225 23.63 2.00 7.45
N ILE A 226 23.19 2.11 6.18
CA ILE A 226 22.03 1.33 5.72
C ILE A 226 22.30 -0.17 5.80
N ARG A 227 23.48 -0.64 5.36
CA ARG A 227 23.86 -2.06 5.46
C ARG A 227 23.85 -2.55 6.91
N GLN A 228 24.37 -1.75 7.84
CA GLN A 228 24.36 -2.04 9.26
C GLN A 228 22.94 -2.10 9.82
N VAL A 229 22.07 -1.16 9.44
CA VAL A 229 20.64 -1.15 9.81
C VAL A 229 19.93 -2.40 9.27
N VAL A 230 20.13 -2.76 8.02
CA VAL A 230 19.54 -3.97 7.42
C VAL A 230 19.99 -5.23 8.18
N SER A 231 21.30 -5.34 8.47
CA SER A 231 21.87 -6.48 9.20
C SER A 231 21.37 -6.58 10.65
N ALA A 232 21.23 -5.44 11.34
CA ALA A 232 20.76 -5.37 12.71
C ALA A 232 19.24 -5.53 12.85
N THR A 233 18.47 -5.27 11.78
CA THR A 233 17.01 -5.29 11.85
C THR A 233 16.48 -6.73 11.85
N TYR A 234 15.71 -7.04 12.89
CA TYR A 234 14.97 -8.30 13.02
C TYR A 234 13.59 -8.06 13.61
N LEU A 235 12.70 -9.00 13.37
CA LEU A 235 11.41 -9.11 14.03
C LEU A 235 11.35 -10.43 14.79
N GLN A 236 11.02 -10.36 16.08
CA GLN A 236 10.70 -11.53 16.91
C GLN A 236 9.21 -11.55 17.18
N LEU A 237 8.57 -12.68 16.91
CA LEU A 237 7.21 -12.94 17.32
C LEU A 237 7.22 -13.71 18.62
N TRP A 238 6.67 -13.08 19.66
CA TRP A 238 6.49 -13.68 20.97
C TRP A 238 5.02 -14.06 21.10
N TRP A 239 4.63 -15.07 20.35
CA TRP A 239 3.26 -15.59 20.30
C TRP A 239 3.22 -17.01 20.87
N PRO A 240 2.02 -17.49 21.28
CA PRO A 240 1.81 -18.89 21.60
C PRO A 240 2.35 -19.81 20.50
N ARG A 241 2.70 -21.05 20.84
CA ARG A 241 3.24 -22.01 19.87
C ARG A 241 2.18 -22.37 18.83
N PHE A 242 2.54 -22.28 17.55
CA PHE A 242 1.68 -22.65 16.41
C PHE A 242 2.42 -23.52 15.39
N ASP A 243 3.45 -24.24 15.82
CA ASP A 243 4.24 -25.16 14.99
C ASP A 243 3.56 -26.51 14.76
N ARG A 244 2.62 -26.92 15.63
CA ARG A 244 1.88 -28.17 15.51
C ARG A 244 0.37 -27.91 15.58
N PRO A 245 -0.41 -28.20 14.51
CA PRO A 245 -1.86 -28.03 14.55
C PRO A 245 -2.51 -29.13 15.41
N MET A 246 -3.44 -28.75 16.29
CA MET A 246 -4.19 -29.67 17.16
C MET A 246 -5.58 -29.98 16.60
N TYR A 247 -6.18 -29.01 15.91
CA TYR A 247 -7.54 -29.08 15.36
C TYR A 247 -7.46 -29.10 13.82
N VAL A 248 -7.27 -30.31 13.26
CA VAL A 248 -7.19 -30.54 11.81
C VAL A 248 -8.47 -31.14 11.25
N HIS A 249 -8.96 -32.21 11.87
CA HIS A 249 -10.17 -32.95 11.45
C HIS A 249 -11.40 -32.65 12.32
N ARG A 250 -11.20 -31.85 13.37
CA ARG A 250 -12.22 -31.40 14.32
C ARG A 250 -12.07 -29.90 14.53
N THR A 251 -13.14 -29.24 14.96
CA THR A 251 -13.18 -27.79 15.13
C THR A 251 -13.63 -27.46 16.55
N PRO A 252 -12.93 -26.56 17.26
CA PRO A 252 -13.39 -26.05 18.55
C PRO A 252 -14.80 -25.46 18.46
N VAL A 253 -15.61 -25.65 19.51
CA VAL A 253 -17.02 -25.25 19.53
C VAL A 253 -17.19 -24.05 20.45
N TRP A 254 -18.06 -23.12 20.06
CA TRP A 254 -18.42 -21.96 20.88
C TRP A 254 -19.38 -22.39 22.00
N SER A 255 -18.99 -22.21 23.26
CA SER A 255 -19.79 -22.57 24.45
C SER A 255 -20.73 -21.47 24.93
N GLY A 256 -20.60 -20.25 24.40
CA GLY A 256 -21.24 -19.03 24.95
C GLY A 256 -20.21 -18.07 25.53
N ASP A 257 -19.26 -18.60 26.28
CA ASP A 257 -18.22 -17.82 26.98
C ASP A 257 -16.84 -17.90 26.29
N GLY A 258 -16.66 -18.83 25.35
CA GLY A 258 -15.44 -18.98 24.55
C GLY A 258 -15.44 -20.27 23.74
N TYR A 259 -14.26 -20.65 23.25
CA TYR A 259 -14.08 -21.89 22.50
C TYR A 259 -13.62 -23.05 23.40
N CYS A 260 -14.28 -24.20 23.26
CA CYS A 260 -13.91 -25.43 23.94
C CYS A 260 -13.55 -26.55 22.95
N ASP A 261 -12.81 -27.53 23.44
CA ASP A 261 -12.55 -28.77 22.75
C ASP A 261 -13.86 -29.56 22.56
N PRO A 262 -14.18 -30.02 21.34
CA PRO A 262 -15.47 -30.65 21.03
C PRO A 262 -15.66 -32.01 21.72
N ASP A 263 -14.58 -32.70 22.08
CA ASP A 263 -14.64 -34.06 22.61
C ASP A 263 -14.69 -34.05 24.14
N THR A 264 -13.92 -33.16 24.76
CA THR A 264 -13.78 -33.08 26.23
C THR A 264 -14.64 -32.00 26.87
N GLY A 265 -15.11 -31.02 26.08
CA GLY A 265 -15.82 -29.83 26.60
C GLY A 265 -14.91 -28.86 27.35
N LEU A 266 -13.60 -29.12 27.45
CA LEU A 266 -12.66 -28.25 28.16
C LEU A 266 -12.42 -26.96 27.37
N MET A 267 -12.42 -25.83 28.08
CA MET A 267 -12.12 -24.54 27.48
C MET A 267 -10.68 -24.50 26.97
N LEU A 268 -10.50 -23.97 25.77
CA LEU A 268 -9.17 -23.70 25.25
C LEU A 268 -8.52 -22.56 26.04
N PRO A 269 -7.19 -22.58 26.25
CA PRO A 269 -6.47 -21.45 26.81
C PRO A 269 -6.78 -20.15 26.07
N THR A 270 -7.07 -19.10 26.83
CA THR A 270 -7.20 -17.74 26.30
C THR A 270 -5.85 -17.25 25.77
N TRP A 271 -5.88 -16.19 24.95
CA TRP A 271 -4.66 -15.55 24.46
C TRP A 271 -3.68 -15.18 25.57
N HIS A 272 -4.17 -14.62 26.68
CA HIS A 272 -3.34 -14.19 27.80
C HIS A 272 -2.77 -15.39 28.57
N GLU A 273 -3.58 -16.40 28.86
CA GLU A 273 -3.10 -17.63 29.51
C GLU A 273 -2.05 -18.36 28.66
N ALA A 274 -2.22 -18.39 27.35
CA ALA A 274 -1.23 -18.97 26.45
C ALA A 274 0.09 -18.17 26.43
N LEU A 275 0.03 -16.85 26.61
CA LEU A 275 1.23 -16.02 26.79
C LEU A 275 1.87 -16.22 28.17
N ASP A 276 1.08 -16.44 29.23
CA ASP A 276 1.54 -16.76 30.58
C ASP A 276 2.25 -18.11 30.63
N GLN A 277 1.69 -19.13 30.00
CA GLN A 277 2.33 -20.44 29.86
C GLN A 277 3.67 -20.32 29.12
N LEU A 278 3.74 -19.46 28.11
CA LEU A 278 4.98 -19.21 27.39
C LEU A 278 6.00 -18.43 28.23
N ASP A 279 5.57 -17.52 29.10
CA ASP A 279 6.44 -16.82 30.06
C ASP A 279 7.01 -17.79 31.10
N GLN A 280 6.15 -18.64 31.68
CA GLN A 280 6.55 -19.65 32.67
C GLN A 280 7.53 -20.67 32.09
N ALA A 281 7.38 -21.01 30.81
CA ALA A 281 8.24 -21.98 30.14
C ALA A 281 9.54 -21.38 29.56
N ASP A 282 9.73 -20.05 29.60
CA ASP A 282 10.95 -19.35 29.20
C ASP A 282 11.77 -18.89 30.42
N ASP A 283 11.49 -19.45 31.61
CA ASP A 283 12.19 -19.15 32.87
C ASP A 283 13.69 -19.53 32.79
N PRO A 284 14.62 -18.57 32.92
CA PRO A 284 16.05 -18.82 32.82
C PRO A 284 16.64 -19.69 33.94
N ASP A 285 15.96 -19.88 35.08
CA ASP A 285 16.47 -20.68 36.20
C ASP A 285 16.23 -22.20 36.07
N ASP A 286 15.38 -22.67 35.14
CA ASP A 286 15.05 -24.10 34.97
C ASP A 286 16.10 -24.89 34.14
N GLY A 287 17.21 -24.27 33.71
CA GLY A 287 18.31 -24.94 32.99
C GLY A 287 17.94 -25.54 31.62
N ARG A 288 16.64 -25.56 31.27
CA ARG A 288 16.12 -25.86 29.94
C ARG A 288 16.20 -24.57 29.12
N SER A 289 17.30 -24.38 28.41
CA SER A 289 17.36 -23.29 27.45
C SER A 289 16.19 -23.38 26.45
N GLY A 290 15.31 -22.39 26.44
CA GLY A 290 14.81 -21.79 25.22
C GLY A 290 13.61 -22.44 24.54
N LEU A 291 12.42 -21.94 24.86
CA LEU A 291 11.32 -21.97 23.88
C LEU A 291 11.41 -20.83 22.86
N GLY A 292 12.11 -19.74 23.22
CA GLY A 292 12.48 -18.65 22.30
C GLY A 292 11.29 -17.99 21.59
N ALA A 293 11.58 -17.02 20.73
CA ALA A 293 10.55 -16.43 19.88
C ALA A 293 9.95 -17.51 18.95
N SER A 294 8.61 -17.52 18.79
CA SER A 294 7.89 -18.46 17.93
C SER A 294 8.28 -18.33 16.46
N HIS A 295 8.71 -17.14 16.05
CA HIS A 295 9.25 -16.87 14.73
C HIS A 295 10.25 -15.72 14.77
N VAL A 296 11.33 -15.83 13.98
CA VAL A 296 12.34 -14.76 13.83
C VAL A 296 12.56 -14.48 12.35
N MET A 297 12.36 -13.22 12.00
CA MET A 297 12.41 -12.73 10.63
C MET A 297 13.52 -11.68 10.48
N ARG A 298 14.25 -11.73 9.36
CA ARG A 298 15.35 -10.82 8.98
C ARG A 298 15.28 -10.53 7.48
N PHE A 299 15.91 -9.45 7.05
CA PHE A 299 16.15 -9.23 5.61
C PHE A 299 17.18 -10.21 5.06
N GLY A 300 17.10 -10.45 3.75
CA GLY A 300 18.12 -11.16 3.00
C GLY A 300 19.39 -10.33 2.84
N ARG A 301 20.45 -10.96 2.31
CA ARG A 301 21.73 -10.29 2.04
C ARG A 301 21.67 -9.33 0.84
N GLN A 302 20.70 -9.51 -0.05
CA GLN A 302 20.56 -8.70 -1.26
C GLN A 302 19.94 -7.34 -0.92
N LEU A 303 20.70 -6.30 -1.20
CA LEU A 303 20.36 -4.89 -0.96
C LEU A 303 20.85 -4.08 -2.16
N ASP A 304 19.95 -3.32 -2.77
CA ASP A 304 20.28 -2.37 -3.83
C ASP A 304 20.12 -0.93 -3.33
N LEU A 305 21.08 -0.06 -3.63
CA LEU A 305 21.19 1.31 -3.12
C LEU A 305 21.69 2.26 -4.21
N ALA A 306 20.79 3.09 -4.74
CA ALA A 306 21.11 4.17 -5.66
C ALA A 306 20.99 5.54 -4.97
N GLY A 307 21.95 6.42 -5.24
CA GLY A 307 21.81 7.85 -4.94
C GLY A 307 21.23 8.54 -6.17
N ILE A 308 20.23 9.39 -5.99
CA ILE A 308 19.53 10.07 -7.07
C ILE A 308 19.55 11.57 -6.80
N ILE A 309 19.98 12.34 -7.79
CA ILE A 309 19.93 13.80 -7.80
C ILE A 309 18.83 14.20 -8.78
N ALA A 310 17.88 15.02 -8.33
CA ALA A 310 16.82 15.55 -9.17
C ALA A 310 17.07 17.03 -9.51
N PRO A 311 16.53 17.52 -10.64
CA PRO A 311 15.78 16.76 -11.66
C PRO A 311 16.69 15.84 -12.49
N SER A 312 16.22 14.63 -12.82
CA SER A 312 16.93 13.68 -13.71
C SER A 312 15.97 12.62 -14.26
N GLU A 313 16.32 12.03 -15.41
CA GLU A 313 15.57 10.89 -15.98
C GLU A 313 15.53 9.68 -15.05
N ASP A 314 16.57 9.51 -14.22
CA ASP A 314 16.64 8.46 -13.20
C ASP A 314 15.60 8.65 -12.10
N ALA A 315 15.40 9.88 -11.63
CA ALA A 315 14.35 10.19 -10.66
C ALA A 315 12.97 9.87 -11.25
N ASP A 316 12.70 10.29 -12.48
CA ASP A 316 11.44 10.04 -13.17
C ASP A 316 11.19 8.55 -13.41
N ARG A 317 12.23 7.80 -13.80
CA ARG A 317 12.19 6.36 -13.97
C ARG A 317 11.88 5.66 -12.65
N ALA A 318 12.50 6.07 -11.56
CA ALA A 318 12.28 5.49 -10.24
C ALA A 318 10.87 5.78 -9.70
N VAL A 319 10.31 6.98 -9.92
CA VAL A 319 8.90 7.29 -9.59
C VAL A 319 7.94 6.40 -10.39
N ARG A 320 8.19 6.22 -11.70
CA ARG A 320 7.40 5.30 -12.54
C ARG A 320 7.50 3.86 -12.05
N TYR A 321 8.68 3.45 -11.61
CA TYR A 321 8.94 2.10 -11.11
C TYR A 321 8.20 1.83 -9.79
N LEU A 322 8.29 2.70 -8.79
CA LEU A 322 7.58 2.58 -7.49
C LEU A 322 6.06 2.46 -7.64
N THR A 323 5.53 3.02 -8.72
CA THR A 323 4.10 3.04 -8.97
C THR A 323 3.66 1.96 -9.96
N LYS A 324 4.58 1.17 -10.51
CA LYS A 324 4.32 0.22 -11.60
C LYS A 324 3.35 -0.90 -11.18
N TYR A 325 3.52 -1.48 -10.01
CA TYR A 325 2.74 -2.65 -9.60
C TYR A 325 1.63 -2.36 -8.58
N LEU A 326 1.32 -1.08 -8.37
CA LEU A 326 0.23 -0.67 -7.46
C LEU A 326 -1.13 -1.20 -7.91
N ALA A 327 -1.30 -1.41 -9.21
CA ALA A 327 -2.56 -1.83 -9.80
C ALA A 327 -2.65 -3.33 -10.08
N LYS A 328 -1.56 -4.09 -9.89
CA LYS A 328 -1.49 -5.51 -10.25
C LYS A 328 -1.72 -6.43 -9.05
N SER A 329 -2.32 -7.59 -9.30
CA SER A 329 -2.39 -8.71 -8.35
C SER A 329 -1.00 -9.15 -7.90
N VAL A 330 -0.82 -9.45 -6.60
CA VAL A 330 0.44 -10.02 -6.11
C VAL A 330 0.66 -11.37 -6.78
N ALA A 331 -0.35 -12.24 -6.76
CA ALA A 331 -0.30 -13.56 -7.40
C ALA A 331 -0.13 -13.47 -8.93
N GLY A 332 -0.78 -12.51 -9.58
CA GLY A 332 -0.75 -12.36 -11.04
C GLY A 332 0.48 -11.61 -11.60
N THR A 333 1.32 -11.00 -10.76
CA THR A 333 2.36 -10.06 -11.22
C THR A 333 3.40 -10.69 -12.17
N PHE A 334 3.80 -11.94 -11.94
CA PHE A 334 4.80 -12.65 -12.75
C PHE A 334 4.26 -13.88 -13.45
N ALA A 335 2.94 -14.04 -13.50
CA ALA A 335 2.32 -15.21 -14.11
C ALA A 335 2.60 -15.32 -15.62
N HIS A 336 3.10 -14.24 -16.26
CA HIS A 336 3.63 -14.22 -17.62
C HIS A 336 5.04 -13.58 -17.65
N PRO A 337 6.13 -14.36 -17.58
CA PRO A 337 7.48 -13.86 -17.75
C PRO A 337 7.79 -13.65 -19.25
N GLY A 338 7.07 -12.71 -19.88
CA GLY A 338 7.27 -12.32 -21.28
C GLY A 338 6.03 -11.58 -21.80
N ASN A 339 6.14 -10.27 -22.05
CA ASN A 339 5.08 -9.38 -22.54
C ASN A 339 3.85 -9.19 -21.63
N ALA A 340 3.92 -8.17 -20.78
CA ALA A 340 2.74 -7.61 -20.12
C ALA A 340 1.80 -6.81 -21.05
N ASP A 341 2.11 -6.74 -22.36
CA ASP A 341 1.38 -5.92 -23.36
C ASP A 341 0.68 -6.75 -24.45
N LYS A 342 0.68 -8.09 -24.34
CA LYS A 342 -0.09 -8.97 -25.24
C LYS A 342 -0.70 -10.10 -24.41
N LEU A 343 -1.85 -9.83 -23.79
CA LEU A 343 -2.74 -10.89 -23.35
C LEU A 343 -3.55 -11.29 -24.59
N ASP A 344 -3.10 -12.32 -25.30
CA ASP A 344 -3.98 -13.05 -26.21
C ASP A 344 -4.76 -14.09 -25.40
N ASP A 345 -5.98 -14.38 -25.85
CA ASP A 345 -6.99 -15.18 -25.17
C ASP A 345 -6.60 -16.67 -25.23
N GLY A 346 -5.56 -17.06 -24.49
CA GLY A 346 -5.01 -18.42 -24.55
C GLY A 346 -3.72 -18.72 -23.79
N ASP A 347 -3.04 -17.72 -23.20
CA ASP A 347 -1.75 -17.95 -22.52
C ASP A 347 -1.90 -18.74 -21.21
N ARG A 348 -1.66 -20.06 -21.29
CA ARG A 348 -1.55 -20.95 -20.14
C ARG A 348 -0.45 -20.45 -19.22
N PHE A 349 -0.82 -20.11 -17.98
CA PHE A 349 0.13 -19.92 -16.89
C PHE A 349 1.09 -21.12 -16.80
N ASP A 350 2.36 -20.88 -16.48
CA ASP A 350 3.28 -21.98 -16.21
C ASP A 350 2.73 -22.80 -15.03
N ALA A 351 2.42 -24.07 -15.29
CA ALA A 351 1.66 -24.91 -14.35
C ALA A 351 2.41 -25.05 -13.03
N ASP A 352 3.75 -25.06 -13.06
CA ASP A 352 4.57 -25.14 -11.85
C ASP A 352 4.53 -23.85 -11.02
N TYR A 353 4.35 -22.69 -11.65
CA TYR A 353 4.23 -21.40 -11.01
C TYR A 353 2.85 -21.23 -10.36
N VAL A 354 1.80 -21.70 -11.03
CA VAL A 354 0.45 -21.77 -10.43
C VAL A 354 0.46 -22.70 -9.21
N ALA A 355 1.07 -23.89 -9.34
CA ALA A 355 1.24 -24.80 -8.21
C ALA A 355 2.06 -24.17 -7.06
N HIS A 356 3.05 -23.34 -7.37
CA HIS A 356 3.80 -22.58 -6.37
C HIS A 356 2.92 -21.57 -5.62
N ILE A 357 2.08 -20.80 -6.34
CA ILE A 357 1.09 -19.89 -5.74
C ILE A 357 0.14 -20.67 -4.82
N ASP A 358 -0.40 -21.77 -5.31
CA ASP A 358 -1.39 -22.57 -4.57
C ASP A 358 -0.79 -23.21 -3.32
N ARG A 359 0.45 -23.70 -3.40
CA ARG A 359 1.15 -24.28 -2.24
C ARG A 359 1.47 -23.22 -1.18
N LEU A 360 1.86 -22.01 -1.57
CA LEU A 360 2.05 -20.89 -0.63
C LEU A 360 0.73 -20.45 0.01
N HIS A 361 -0.33 -20.32 -0.79
CA HIS A 361 -1.66 -19.98 -0.31
C HIS A 361 -2.20 -21.04 0.67
N ALA A 362 -1.93 -22.32 0.42
CA ALA A 362 -2.34 -23.40 1.33
C ALA A 362 -1.73 -23.27 2.74
N GLU A 363 -0.48 -22.80 2.86
CA GLU A 363 0.11 -22.48 4.17
C GLU A 363 -0.53 -21.23 4.77
N LEU A 364 -0.65 -20.16 3.97
CA LEU A 364 -1.23 -18.88 4.41
C LEU A 364 -2.63 -19.06 4.98
N ARG A 365 -3.46 -19.93 4.39
CA ARG A 365 -4.83 -20.20 4.84
C ARG A 365 -4.90 -20.51 6.34
N TYR A 366 -3.94 -21.24 6.89
CA TYR A 366 -4.00 -21.77 8.26
C TYR A 366 -3.00 -21.17 9.24
N LEU A 367 -2.04 -20.36 8.79
CA LEU A 367 -1.11 -19.67 9.67
C LEU A 367 -1.77 -18.45 10.33
N PRO A 368 -1.53 -18.15 11.62
CA PRO A 368 -2.10 -16.96 12.24
C PRO A 368 -1.48 -15.67 11.69
N CYS A 369 -2.30 -14.71 11.23
CA CYS A 369 -1.81 -13.42 10.73
C CYS A 369 -1.70 -12.33 11.82
N SER A 370 -2.44 -12.46 12.93
CA SER A 370 -2.50 -11.51 14.04
C SER A 370 -2.96 -12.22 15.33
N GLU A 371 -2.91 -11.53 16.47
CA GLU A 371 -3.44 -12.04 17.75
C GLU A 371 -4.97 -12.29 17.74
N HIS A 372 -5.70 -11.64 16.83
CA HIS A 372 -7.16 -11.80 16.67
C HIS A 372 -7.53 -12.85 15.62
N CYS A 373 -6.55 -13.52 15.02
CA CYS A 373 -6.77 -14.40 13.87
C CYS A 373 -7.51 -15.69 14.29
N ALA A 374 -8.59 -16.03 13.58
CA ALA A 374 -9.35 -17.28 13.79
C ALA A 374 -8.49 -18.56 13.75
N ASN A 375 -7.36 -18.51 13.05
CA ASN A 375 -6.43 -19.64 12.95
C ASN A 375 -5.80 -20.06 14.28
N TRP A 376 -5.84 -19.25 15.33
CA TRP A 376 -5.42 -19.67 16.68
C TRP A 376 -6.16 -20.90 17.17
N LEU A 377 -7.44 -21.04 16.80
CA LEU A 377 -8.27 -22.20 17.12
C LEU A 377 -7.67 -23.50 16.56
N ARG A 378 -6.94 -23.44 15.44
CA ARG A 378 -6.23 -24.60 14.87
C ARG A 378 -5.15 -25.13 15.81
N PHE A 379 -4.56 -24.26 16.60
CA PHE A 379 -3.43 -24.52 17.49
C PHE A 379 -3.86 -24.63 18.95
N GLY A 380 -5.17 -24.74 19.22
CA GLY A 380 -5.70 -24.91 20.56
C GLY A 380 -5.60 -23.69 21.45
N VAL A 381 -5.56 -22.49 20.88
CA VAL A 381 -5.56 -21.22 21.61
C VAL A 381 -6.74 -20.38 21.14
N GLN A 382 -7.43 -19.71 22.05
CA GLN A 382 -8.45 -18.75 21.67
C GLN A 382 -7.78 -17.46 21.14
N PRO A 383 -8.23 -16.90 19.99
CA PRO A 383 -7.76 -15.61 19.55
C PRO A 383 -8.09 -14.53 20.59
N LYS A 384 -7.35 -13.42 20.57
CA LYS A 384 -7.66 -12.27 21.40
C LYS A 384 -9.05 -11.74 21.05
N HIS A 385 -9.91 -11.56 22.06
CA HIS A 385 -11.32 -11.19 21.90
C HIS A 385 -12.10 -12.13 20.96
N PRO A 386 -12.24 -13.42 21.32
CA PRO A 386 -12.93 -14.37 20.45
C PRO A 386 -14.43 -14.05 20.43
N GLY A 387 -15.06 -14.24 19.28
CA GLY A 387 -16.52 -14.19 19.11
C GLY A 387 -17.04 -15.45 18.44
N PRO A 388 -18.37 -15.68 18.44
CA PRO A 388 -18.95 -16.84 17.79
C PRO A 388 -18.68 -16.85 16.28
N GLY A 389 -18.60 -18.05 15.69
CA GLY A 389 -18.51 -18.23 14.24
C GLY A 389 -17.09 -18.23 13.65
N LEU A 390 -16.05 -17.94 14.44
CA LEU A 390 -14.66 -18.10 14.00
C LEU A 390 -14.34 -19.57 13.72
N ARG A 391 -13.64 -19.81 12.60
CA ARG A 391 -13.22 -21.15 12.14
C ARG A 391 -11.78 -21.12 11.63
N PRO A 392 -10.96 -22.15 11.93
CA PRO A 392 -9.67 -22.34 11.30
C PRO A 392 -9.75 -22.33 9.77
N GLY A 393 -8.92 -21.52 9.11
CA GLY A 393 -8.88 -21.43 7.66
C GLY A 393 -9.83 -20.41 7.03
N GLU A 394 -10.63 -19.70 7.84
CA GLU A 394 -11.68 -18.75 7.39
C GLU A 394 -11.49 -17.36 8.02
N CYS A 395 -10.26 -16.96 8.33
CA CYS A 395 -10.00 -15.62 8.82
C CYS A 395 -10.29 -14.57 7.72
N GLY A 396 -11.13 -13.57 8.02
CA GLY A 396 -11.54 -12.53 7.07
C GLY A 396 -10.45 -11.52 6.68
N SER A 397 -9.21 -11.69 7.14
CA SER A 397 -8.09 -10.85 6.73
C SER A 397 -7.69 -11.16 5.29
N LYS A 398 -7.56 -10.11 4.47
CA LYS A 398 -7.09 -10.21 3.08
C LYS A 398 -5.74 -10.90 2.94
N ALA A 399 -4.93 -10.94 4.00
CA ALA A 399 -3.64 -11.62 4.01
C ALA A 399 -3.76 -13.12 3.67
N HIS A 400 -4.91 -13.73 3.96
CA HIS A 400 -5.19 -15.14 3.64
C HIS A 400 -5.70 -15.34 2.21
N ASP A 401 -6.05 -14.27 1.49
CA ASP A 401 -6.52 -14.40 0.11
C ASP A 401 -5.39 -14.84 -0.81
N ARG A 402 -5.73 -15.74 -1.74
CA ARG A 402 -4.84 -16.16 -2.82
C ARG A 402 -4.27 -14.99 -3.62
N GLU A 403 -5.02 -13.89 -3.72
CA GLU A 403 -4.62 -12.71 -4.49
C GLU A 403 -3.53 -11.88 -3.78
N HIS A 404 -3.54 -11.85 -2.45
CA HIS A 404 -2.67 -11.00 -1.63
C HIS A 404 -1.44 -11.74 -1.10
N LEU A 405 -1.48 -13.07 -1.01
CA LEU A 405 -0.35 -13.93 -0.64
C LEU A 405 0.41 -13.45 0.61
N GLY A 406 -0.33 -13.18 1.69
CA GLY A 406 0.23 -12.72 2.97
C GLY A 406 0.29 -11.21 3.14
N LEU A 407 0.14 -10.43 2.06
CA LEU A 407 0.14 -8.97 2.10
C LEU A 407 -1.28 -8.41 2.28
N GLY A 408 -1.87 -8.60 3.46
CA GLY A 408 -3.22 -8.11 3.76
C GLY A 408 -3.33 -6.60 3.98
N GLY A 409 -2.20 -5.91 4.18
CA GLY A 409 -2.13 -4.47 4.43
C GLY A 409 -1.92 -3.64 3.16
N ARG A 410 -1.63 -2.34 3.36
CA ARG A 410 -1.31 -1.43 2.26
C ARG A 410 -0.02 -1.81 1.57
N ARG A 411 -0.06 -1.89 0.24
CA ARG A 411 1.12 -2.07 -0.60
C ARG A 411 1.89 -0.78 -0.86
N VAL A 412 1.27 0.39 -0.65
CA VAL A 412 1.95 1.69 -0.70
C VAL A 412 2.13 2.19 0.72
N LEU A 413 3.38 2.40 1.11
CA LEU A 413 3.77 2.92 2.41
C LEU A 413 4.34 4.33 2.18
N VAL A 414 3.66 5.36 2.69
CA VAL A 414 4.09 6.75 2.53
C VAL A 414 4.18 7.37 3.90
N SER A 415 5.32 7.98 4.23
CA SER A 415 5.44 8.73 5.47
C SER A 415 4.48 9.91 5.48
N ARG A 416 3.86 10.20 6.63
CA ARG A 416 2.90 11.31 6.78
C ARG A 416 3.46 12.66 6.31
N GLN A 417 4.74 12.93 6.61
CA GLN A 417 5.44 14.17 6.21
C GLN A 417 6.20 14.02 4.88
N TRP A 418 5.76 13.12 3.99
CA TRP A 418 6.31 13.04 2.64
C TRP A 418 5.96 14.30 1.83
N SER A 419 4.72 14.47 1.41
CA SER A 419 4.32 15.73 0.72
C SER A 419 3.71 16.75 1.68
N GLY A 420 3.36 16.36 2.91
CA GLY A 420 2.48 17.14 3.79
C GLY A 420 1.00 17.13 3.35
N LYS A 421 0.68 16.51 2.20
CA LYS A 421 -0.64 16.49 1.60
C LYS A 421 -1.28 15.09 1.61
N THR A 422 -2.59 15.07 1.78
CA THR A 422 -3.49 13.94 1.59
C THR A 422 -3.74 13.68 0.11
N LEU A 423 -4.23 12.47 -0.22
CA LEU A 423 -4.66 12.16 -1.59
C LEU A 423 -5.83 13.02 -2.08
N ARG A 424 -6.60 13.63 -1.16
CA ARG A 424 -7.68 14.56 -1.50
C ARG A 424 -7.11 15.90 -1.95
N GLU A 425 -6.13 16.43 -1.22
CA GLU A 425 -5.43 17.67 -1.60
C GLU A 425 -4.68 17.49 -2.92
N HIS A 426 -3.95 16.38 -3.11
CA HIS A 426 -3.34 16.06 -4.43
C HIS A 426 -4.37 16.03 -5.57
N ARG A 427 -5.59 15.54 -5.32
CA ARG A 427 -6.68 15.59 -6.31
C ARG A 427 -7.14 17.02 -6.58
N GLY A 428 -7.22 17.84 -5.54
CA GLY A 428 -7.55 19.27 -5.62
C GLY A 428 -6.53 20.04 -6.46
N ASP A 429 -5.23 19.86 -6.19
CA ASP A 429 -4.15 20.51 -6.93
C ASP A 429 -4.21 20.18 -8.43
N ARG A 430 -4.43 18.90 -8.76
CA ARG A 430 -4.62 18.47 -10.16
C ARG A 430 -5.82 19.14 -10.82
N ALA A 431 -6.92 19.26 -10.08
CA ALA A 431 -8.13 19.91 -10.59
C ALA A 431 -7.90 21.42 -10.77
N ALA A 432 -7.16 22.07 -9.87
CA ALA A 432 -6.80 23.48 -9.99
C ALA A 432 -5.96 23.74 -11.25
N VAL A 433 -4.90 22.95 -11.50
CA VAL A 433 -4.07 23.07 -12.70
C VAL A 433 -4.90 22.95 -13.99
N VAL A 434 -5.86 22.02 -14.02
CA VAL A 434 -6.77 21.86 -15.16
C VAL A 434 -7.68 23.07 -15.33
N ARG A 435 -8.29 23.56 -14.25
CA ARG A 435 -9.17 24.74 -14.29
C ARG A 435 -8.43 25.99 -14.75
N GLU A 436 -7.24 26.24 -14.24
CA GLU A 436 -6.41 27.37 -14.65
C GLU A 436 -6.05 27.31 -16.13
N ALA A 437 -5.60 26.15 -16.62
CA ALA A 437 -5.26 26.00 -18.04
C ALA A 437 -6.46 26.27 -18.96
N LEU A 438 -7.65 25.78 -18.58
CA LEU A 438 -8.89 26.05 -19.32
C LEU A 438 -9.24 27.55 -19.27
N LEU A 439 -9.16 28.18 -18.10
CA LEU A 439 -9.48 29.60 -17.91
C LEU A 439 -8.55 30.51 -18.73
N GLU A 440 -7.24 30.23 -18.72
CA GLU A 440 -6.25 30.95 -19.53
C GLU A 440 -6.55 30.87 -21.04
N SER A 441 -7.26 29.83 -21.48
CA SER A 441 -7.71 29.64 -22.86
C SER A 441 -9.12 30.16 -23.11
N GLY A 442 -9.72 30.90 -22.18
CA GLY A 442 -11.08 31.43 -22.27
C GLY A 442 -12.18 30.39 -22.06
N ILE A 443 -11.85 29.19 -21.59
CA ILE A 443 -12.82 28.11 -21.36
C ILE A 443 -13.18 28.06 -19.87
N VAL A 444 -14.45 28.33 -19.55
CA VAL A 444 -14.96 28.17 -18.18
C VAL A 444 -15.19 26.68 -17.92
N ALA A 445 -14.43 26.12 -16.99
CA ALA A 445 -14.60 24.73 -16.58
C ALA A 445 -15.98 24.54 -15.89
N PRO A 446 -16.67 23.41 -16.15
CA PRO A 446 -17.94 23.13 -15.48
C PRO A 446 -17.76 23.05 -13.97
N GLU A 447 -18.75 23.56 -13.22
CA GLU A 447 -18.74 23.54 -11.77
C GLU A 447 -18.80 22.10 -11.24
N ILE A 448 -17.79 21.72 -10.45
CA ILE A 448 -17.59 20.34 -9.97
C ILE A 448 -18.68 19.94 -8.97
N GLU A 449 -19.19 20.91 -8.21
CA GLU A 449 -20.19 20.72 -7.15
C GLU A 449 -21.62 21.04 -7.62
N ARG A 450 -21.84 21.15 -8.94
CA ARG A 450 -23.15 21.51 -9.54
C ARG A 450 -24.31 20.58 -9.16
N LEU A 451 -24.04 19.40 -8.61
CA LEU A 451 -25.04 18.43 -8.12
C LEU A 451 -24.75 17.99 -6.67
N ALA A 452 -24.01 18.80 -5.90
CA ALA A 452 -23.61 18.43 -4.55
C ALA A 452 -24.82 18.35 -3.62
N ALA A 453 -24.83 17.33 -2.75
CA ALA A 453 -25.89 17.14 -1.77
C ALA A 453 -25.98 18.29 -0.74
N SER A 454 -24.93 19.11 -0.64
CA SER A 454 -24.89 20.31 0.20
C SER A 454 -25.60 21.52 -0.40
N VAL A 455 -25.99 21.47 -1.67
CA VAL A 455 -26.76 22.56 -2.30
C VAL A 455 -28.20 22.47 -1.82
N THR A 456 -28.68 23.53 -1.17
CA THR A 456 -30.02 23.60 -0.60
C THR A 456 -30.91 24.55 -1.39
N MET A 457 -32.21 24.25 -1.42
CA MET A 457 -33.25 25.19 -1.84
C MET A 457 -33.44 26.28 -0.77
N PRO A 458 -34.17 27.38 -1.07
CA PRO A 458 -34.43 28.46 -0.11
C PRO A 458 -35.12 28.02 1.19
N ASP A 459 -35.83 26.88 1.16
CA ASP A 459 -36.49 26.27 2.32
C ASP A 459 -35.55 25.41 3.18
N GLY A 460 -34.26 25.32 2.83
CA GLY A 460 -33.24 24.54 3.53
C GLY A 460 -33.22 23.05 3.18
N THR A 461 -34.10 22.58 2.28
CA THR A 461 -34.09 21.18 1.83
C THR A 461 -33.01 20.94 0.75
N PRO A 462 -32.48 19.71 0.61
CA PRO A 462 -31.47 19.41 -0.40
C PRO A 462 -32.04 19.52 -1.82
N ARG A 463 -31.45 20.38 -2.66
CA ARG A 463 -31.89 20.55 -4.06
C ARG A 463 -31.68 19.27 -4.88
N TYR A 464 -30.58 18.56 -4.67
CA TYR A 464 -30.23 17.37 -5.43
C TYR A 464 -30.40 16.10 -4.59
N VAL A 465 -31.41 15.30 -4.92
CA VAL A 465 -31.68 14.02 -4.24
C VAL A 465 -31.13 12.86 -5.06
N TRP A 466 -30.24 12.08 -4.44
CA TRP A 466 -29.55 10.96 -5.05
C TRP A 466 -30.20 9.64 -4.65
N THR A 467 -30.51 8.79 -5.63
CA THR A 467 -31.06 7.44 -5.40
C THR A 467 -30.22 6.38 -6.11
N ASP A 468 -30.01 5.24 -5.44
CA ASP A 468 -29.37 4.07 -6.01
C ASP A 468 -30.22 3.50 -7.15
N THR A 469 -29.58 3.14 -8.25
CA THR A 469 -30.26 2.54 -9.40
C THR A 469 -29.44 1.37 -9.90
N LEU A 470 -30.02 0.17 -9.86
CA LEU A 470 -29.49 -0.96 -10.60
C LEU A 470 -29.71 -0.68 -12.09
N ALA A 471 -28.62 -0.44 -12.81
CA ALA A 471 -28.69 -0.20 -14.23
C ALA A 471 -28.83 -1.52 -14.98
N ASP A 472 -29.86 -1.62 -15.83
CA ASP A 472 -29.95 -2.68 -16.84
C ASP A 472 -28.80 -2.51 -17.88
N PRO A 473 -28.47 -3.56 -18.66
CA PRO A 473 -27.38 -3.50 -19.65
C PRO A 473 -27.50 -2.36 -20.67
N THR A 474 -28.73 -1.96 -21.03
CA THR A 474 -28.98 -0.88 -22.00
C THR A 474 -28.68 0.47 -21.35
N THR A 475 -29.18 0.71 -20.13
CA THR A 475 -28.83 1.89 -19.34
C THR A 475 -27.32 2.00 -19.13
N TYR A 476 -26.65 0.89 -18.80
CA TYR A 476 -25.20 0.84 -18.65
C TYR A 476 -24.48 1.32 -19.93
N ALA A 477 -24.80 0.73 -21.09
CA ALA A 477 -24.16 1.08 -22.36
C ALA A 477 -24.37 2.56 -22.73
N MET A 478 -25.58 3.10 -22.48
CA MET A 478 -25.90 4.51 -22.73
C MET A 478 -25.10 5.46 -21.82
N VAL A 479 -25.02 5.18 -20.53
CA VAL A 479 -24.29 6.01 -19.57
C VAL A 479 -22.78 5.99 -19.86
N ILE A 480 -22.22 4.82 -20.22
CA ILE A 480 -20.83 4.70 -20.64
C ILE A 480 -20.57 5.53 -21.90
N LYS A 481 -21.43 5.42 -22.92
CA LYS A 481 -21.31 6.22 -24.14
C LYS A 481 -21.33 7.72 -23.83
N GLY A 482 -22.26 8.18 -22.99
CA GLY A 482 -22.32 9.57 -22.54
C GLY A 482 -21.02 10.03 -21.87
N SER A 483 -20.49 9.20 -20.97
CA SER A 483 -19.21 9.45 -20.28
C SER A 483 -18.02 9.52 -21.24
N VAL A 484 -18.02 8.72 -22.31
CA VAL A 484 -16.98 8.73 -23.35
C VAL A 484 -17.05 10.00 -24.20
N VAL A 485 -18.26 10.43 -24.58
CA VAL A 485 -18.46 11.68 -25.32
C VAL A 485 -17.99 12.87 -24.47
N GLU A 486 -18.43 12.94 -23.22
CA GLU A 486 -18.01 13.99 -22.28
C GLU A 486 -16.49 14.02 -22.12
N ARG A 487 -15.87 12.84 -21.91
CA ARG A 487 -14.41 12.70 -21.81
C ARG A 487 -13.67 13.18 -23.06
N SER A 488 -14.24 12.92 -24.23
CA SER A 488 -13.66 13.32 -25.52
C SER A 488 -13.73 14.84 -25.72
N ILE A 489 -14.87 15.46 -25.36
CA ILE A 489 -15.03 16.92 -25.34
C ILE A 489 -14.01 17.56 -24.39
N TRP A 490 -13.90 17.06 -23.16
CA TRP A 490 -12.94 17.59 -22.19
C TRP A 490 -11.48 17.46 -22.66
N ARG A 491 -11.12 16.35 -23.33
CA ARG A 491 -9.78 16.18 -23.90
C ARG A 491 -9.52 17.18 -25.03
N ALA A 492 -10.50 17.36 -25.92
CA ALA A 492 -10.40 18.30 -27.04
C ALA A 492 -10.26 19.76 -26.56
N GLN A 493 -10.85 20.10 -25.40
CA GLN A 493 -10.68 21.41 -24.76
C GLN A 493 -9.33 21.54 -24.03
N TYR A 494 -8.94 20.51 -23.26
CA TYR A 494 -7.78 20.60 -22.38
C TYR A 494 -6.42 20.46 -23.08
N GLU A 495 -6.28 19.59 -24.10
CA GLU A 495 -4.97 19.39 -24.74
C GLU A 495 -4.45 20.66 -25.44
N PRO A 496 -5.26 21.41 -26.23
CA PRO A 496 -4.83 22.70 -26.78
C PRO A 496 -4.52 23.73 -25.69
N ALA A 497 -5.36 23.82 -24.67
CA ALA A 497 -5.17 24.74 -23.55
C ALA A 497 -3.85 24.50 -22.81
N LYS A 498 -3.53 23.22 -22.56
CA LYS A 498 -2.27 22.79 -21.96
C LYS A 498 -1.07 23.14 -22.84
N GLN A 499 -1.17 22.93 -24.16
CA GLN A 499 -0.09 23.27 -25.10
C GLN A 499 0.16 24.78 -25.16
N ALA A 500 -0.90 25.59 -25.20
CA ALA A 500 -0.81 27.05 -25.19
C ALA A 500 -0.13 27.56 -23.90
N ARG A 501 -0.54 27.04 -22.74
CA ARG A 501 0.06 27.35 -21.43
C ARG A 501 1.56 27.02 -21.38
N ALA A 502 1.96 25.85 -21.89
CA ALA A 502 3.37 25.45 -21.94
C ALA A 502 4.21 26.36 -22.87
N ALA A 503 3.65 26.75 -24.02
CA ALA A 503 4.31 27.68 -24.95
C ALA A 503 4.45 29.09 -24.36
N GLY A 504 3.42 29.59 -23.66
CA GLY A 504 3.46 30.89 -22.97
C GLY A 504 4.50 30.94 -21.86
N GLN A 505 4.62 29.88 -21.05
CA GLN A 505 5.65 29.77 -20.01
C GLN A 505 7.07 29.71 -20.61
N SER A 506 7.24 29.04 -21.75
CA SER A 506 8.53 28.96 -22.45
C SER A 506 8.96 30.31 -23.04
N ARG A 507 8.00 31.10 -23.55
CA ARG A 507 8.26 32.46 -24.09
C ARG A 507 8.54 33.48 -22.98
N SER A 508 7.89 33.34 -21.82
CA SER A 508 8.16 34.18 -20.65
C SER A 508 9.53 33.92 -20.02
N ALA A 509 10.09 32.72 -20.16
CA ALA A 509 11.44 32.40 -19.70
C ALA A 509 12.56 32.96 -20.61
N THR A 510 12.21 33.38 -21.83
CA THR A 510 13.13 34.03 -22.79
C THR A 510 12.89 35.54 -22.92
N GLY A 511 11.92 36.10 -22.19
CA GLY A 511 11.53 37.51 -22.27
C GLY A 511 12.07 38.33 -21.10
N SER A 512 13.36 38.66 -21.13
CA SER A 512 13.88 39.87 -20.51
C SER A 512 14.37 40.78 -21.63
N ASP A 513 13.58 41.81 -21.93
CA ASP A 513 13.89 42.94 -22.81
C ASP A 513 13.28 44.19 -22.13
N PRO A 514 13.70 45.44 -22.38
CA PRO A 514 14.08 45.92 -23.72
C PRO A 514 15.21 46.96 -23.81
N ASP A 515 15.58 47.26 -25.06
CA ASP A 515 16.00 48.55 -25.60
C ASP A 515 16.29 49.68 -24.60
N VAL A 516 17.56 50.08 -24.54
CA VAL A 516 17.97 51.43 -24.15
C VAL A 516 17.94 52.30 -25.42
N PRO A 517 17.13 53.37 -25.48
CA PRO A 517 17.23 54.33 -26.57
C PRO A 517 18.41 55.27 -26.35
N ASP A 518 19.06 55.63 -27.46
CA ASP A 518 20.16 56.59 -27.56
C ASP A 518 19.90 57.89 -26.78
N GLY A 519 20.94 58.33 -26.06
CA GLY A 519 21.09 59.64 -25.42
C GLY A 519 22.55 59.93 -25.13
#